data_AF-A0A7S1A4N3-F1
#
_entry.id   AF-A0A7S1A4N3-F1
#
_cell.length_a   1.000
_cell.length_b   1.000
_cell.length_c   1.000
_cell.angle_alpha   90.00
_cell.angle_beta   90.00
_cell.angle_gamma   90.00
#
_symmetry.space_group_name_H-M   'P 1'
#
loop_
_entity.id
_entity.type
_entity.pdbx_description
1 polymer ?
#
loop_
_entity_poly.entity_id
_entity_poly.type
_entity_poly.pdbx_seq_one_letter_code
_entity_poly.pdbx_strand_id
1 'polypeptide(L)'
;YVDVSGEIPWSLRLMDLHKQAKEAKVSICPSSAVAGGYPDLLVYLASKALQEQFGEETRKATCYCFGGGASAASSGGTLATRAAMSSSSDEVRKAMADPFSLGGFIPDIDRHGFKEAKITQGTGHVTLKTRKEDGDAVLSKVTQDPTYGFFRGPHVYAYFDNRIVRRSNMLLADISNQPYGRELCFQEFAIIPPDVLMNINAQAAKGSSSAADEQAALMADGKYYAPGDGPPLE
;
A
#
# COMPACT_ATOMS: atom_id res chain seq x y z
N TYR A 1 19.29 2.97 -8.42
CA TYR A 1 18.01 2.50 -8.99
C TYR A 1 16.89 3.25 -8.28
N VAL A 2 15.99 3.85 -9.03
CA VAL A 2 14.80 4.53 -8.51
C VAL A 2 13.64 4.11 -9.41
N ASP A 3 12.50 3.77 -8.81
CA ASP A 3 11.26 3.56 -9.55
C ASP A 3 10.08 4.23 -8.85
N VAL A 4 8.94 4.21 -9.53
CA VAL A 4 7.66 4.76 -9.07
C VAL A 4 6.62 3.66 -8.81
N SER A 5 7.06 2.40 -8.80
CA SER A 5 6.16 1.25 -8.76
C SER A 5 5.81 0.89 -7.31
N GLY A 6 4.52 0.70 -7.04
CA GLY A 6 4.03 0.16 -5.76
C GLY A 6 4.04 -1.38 -5.70
N GLU A 7 4.59 -2.06 -6.70
CA GLU A 7 4.51 -3.52 -6.81
C GLU A 7 5.22 -4.24 -5.65
N ILE A 8 4.46 -4.91 -4.79
CA ILE A 8 5.01 -5.75 -3.71
C ILE A 8 5.91 -6.87 -4.25
N PRO A 9 5.54 -7.61 -5.31
CA PRO A 9 6.40 -8.70 -5.80
C PRO A 9 7.74 -8.18 -6.30
N TRP A 10 7.76 -6.98 -6.88
CA TRP A 10 8.99 -6.32 -7.29
C TRP A 10 9.81 -5.85 -6.08
N SER A 11 9.17 -5.19 -5.12
CA SER A 11 9.79 -4.75 -3.87
C SER A 11 10.44 -5.90 -3.09
N LEU A 12 9.80 -7.08 -3.08
CA LEU A 12 10.35 -8.30 -2.49
C LEU A 12 11.66 -8.74 -3.16
N ARG A 13 11.71 -8.73 -4.50
CA ARG A 13 12.94 -9.08 -5.24
C ARG A 13 14.09 -8.11 -4.96
N LEU A 14 13.77 -6.83 -4.73
CA LEU A 14 14.77 -5.81 -4.41
C LEU A 14 15.38 -6.01 -3.01
N MET A 15 14.72 -6.72 -2.10
CA MET A 15 15.26 -6.98 -0.76
C MET A 15 16.55 -7.79 -0.81
N ASP A 16 16.63 -8.80 -1.68
CA ASP A 16 17.81 -9.63 -1.86
C ASP A 16 19.00 -8.84 -2.41
N LEU A 17 18.72 -7.75 -3.16
CA LEU A 17 19.74 -6.88 -3.73
C LEU A 17 20.29 -5.88 -2.72
N HIS A 18 19.68 -5.71 -1.55
CA HIS A 18 20.09 -4.70 -0.57
C HIS A 18 21.56 -4.85 -0.15
N LYS A 19 22.01 -6.09 0.11
CA LYS A 19 23.39 -6.36 0.51
C LYS A 19 24.38 -5.98 -0.60
N GLN A 20 24.08 -6.38 -1.84
CA GLN A 20 24.91 -6.06 -3.00
C GLN A 20 24.96 -4.55 -3.25
N ALA A 21 23.83 -3.86 -3.13
CA ALA A 21 23.76 -2.41 -3.29
C ALA A 21 24.62 -1.68 -2.25
N LYS A 22 24.61 -2.14 -1.00
CA LYS A 22 25.45 -1.60 0.08
C LYS A 22 26.94 -1.80 -0.20
N GLU A 23 27.35 -2.99 -0.63
CA GLU A 23 28.74 -3.29 -0.99
C GLU A 23 29.22 -2.44 -2.19
N ALA A 24 28.36 -2.27 -3.19
CA ALA A 24 28.62 -1.46 -4.36
C ALA A 24 28.47 0.06 -4.13
N LYS A 25 28.06 0.49 -2.92
CA LYS A 25 27.78 1.89 -2.57
C LYS A 25 26.77 2.57 -3.52
N VAL A 26 25.74 1.84 -3.92
CA VAL A 26 24.64 2.35 -4.74
C VAL A 26 23.33 2.33 -3.97
N SER A 27 22.44 3.27 -4.27
CA SER A 27 21.11 3.36 -3.66
C SER A 27 20.05 2.67 -4.51
N ILE A 28 19.15 1.96 -3.85
CA ILE A 28 17.92 1.39 -4.42
C ILE A 28 16.75 2.03 -3.68
N CYS A 29 15.92 2.79 -4.40
CA CYS A 29 14.76 3.49 -3.87
C CYS A 29 13.51 3.10 -4.67
N PRO A 30 12.85 1.97 -4.32
CA PRO A 30 11.59 1.62 -4.95
C PRO A 30 10.46 2.52 -4.46
N SER A 31 9.37 2.57 -5.23
CA SER A 31 8.12 3.23 -4.83
C SER A 31 8.28 4.71 -4.50
N SER A 32 9.11 5.44 -5.25
CA SER A 32 9.48 6.84 -4.98
C SER A 32 8.47 7.87 -5.53
N ALA A 33 7.19 7.52 -5.53
CA ALA A 33 6.12 8.36 -6.07
C ALA A 33 4.85 8.28 -5.21
N VAL A 34 3.70 8.64 -5.79
CA VAL A 34 2.40 8.59 -5.12
C VAL A 34 2.03 7.18 -4.65
N ALA A 35 2.49 6.14 -5.34
CA ALA A 35 2.43 4.76 -4.85
C ALA A 35 3.61 4.53 -3.90
N GLY A 36 3.33 4.56 -2.60
CA GLY A 36 4.25 4.22 -1.53
C GLY A 36 4.98 5.42 -0.93
N GLY A 37 5.84 6.05 -1.72
CA GLY A 37 6.81 7.04 -1.21
C GLY A 37 6.18 8.30 -0.67
N TYR A 38 5.15 8.82 -1.34
CA TYR A 38 4.44 10.01 -0.89
C TYR A 38 3.68 9.78 0.44
N PRO A 39 2.81 8.76 0.56
CA PRO A 39 2.16 8.48 1.84
C PRO A 39 3.15 8.13 2.94
N ASP A 40 4.23 7.40 2.65
CA ASP A 40 5.28 7.07 3.62
C ASP A 40 5.99 8.31 4.18
N LEU A 41 6.42 9.23 3.30
CA LEU A 41 7.04 10.48 3.71
C LEU A 41 6.08 11.35 4.53
N LEU A 42 4.81 11.44 4.13
CA LEU A 42 3.82 12.24 4.86
C LEU A 42 3.58 11.69 6.27
N VAL A 43 3.46 10.37 6.41
CA VAL A 43 3.30 9.72 7.72
C VAL A 43 4.55 9.94 8.57
N TYR A 44 5.75 9.76 8.00
CA TYR A 44 7.00 10.03 8.72
C TYR A 44 7.05 11.45 9.28
N LEU A 45 6.76 12.46 8.46
CA LEU A 45 6.79 13.86 8.88
C LEU A 45 5.75 14.14 9.97
N ALA A 46 4.53 13.61 9.83
CA ALA A 46 3.48 13.75 10.83
C ALA A 46 3.86 13.06 12.15
N SER A 47 4.38 11.83 12.09
CA SER A 47 4.83 11.08 13.27
C SER A 47 5.98 11.75 13.99
N LYS A 48 6.94 12.31 13.23
CA LYS A 48 8.04 13.08 13.80
C LYS A 48 7.53 14.33 14.52
N ALA A 49 6.62 15.09 13.90
CA ALA A 49 6.02 16.26 14.52
C ALA A 49 5.23 15.92 15.79
N LEU A 50 4.48 14.80 15.79
CA LEU A 50 3.77 14.30 16.98
C LEU A 50 4.73 13.99 18.13
N GLN A 51 5.84 13.30 17.83
CA GLN A 51 6.85 12.97 18.83
C GLN A 51 7.55 14.22 19.39
N GLU A 52 7.92 15.17 18.52
CA GLU A 52 8.61 16.41 18.92
C GLU A 52 7.74 17.34 19.75
N GLN A 53 6.44 17.46 19.42
CA GLN A 53 5.53 18.39 20.08
C GLN A 53 4.87 17.81 21.33
N PHE A 54 4.57 16.51 21.32
CA PHE A 54 3.74 15.87 22.36
C PHE A 54 4.45 14.71 23.07
N GLY A 55 5.60 14.26 22.58
CA GLY A 55 6.30 13.09 23.15
C GLY A 55 5.61 11.75 22.88
N GLU A 56 4.64 11.71 21.96
CA GLU A 56 3.77 10.57 21.72
C GLU A 56 4.06 9.87 20.38
N GLU A 57 3.92 8.54 20.39
CA GLU A 57 4.05 7.73 19.17
C GLU A 57 2.77 7.68 18.34
N THR A 58 2.91 7.49 17.03
CA THR A 58 1.76 7.34 16.14
C THR A 58 1.14 5.95 16.26
N ARG A 59 -0.08 5.88 16.80
CA ARG A 59 -0.85 4.62 16.89
C ARG A 59 -1.67 4.35 15.63
N LYS A 60 -2.24 5.40 15.03
CA LYS A 60 -3.04 5.29 13.81
C LYS A 60 -2.76 6.46 12.88
N ALA A 61 -2.48 6.14 11.62
CA ALA A 61 -2.37 7.11 10.55
C ALA A 61 -3.40 6.76 9.47
N THR A 62 -4.24 7.71 9.09
CA THR A 62 -5.21 7.53 7.99
C THR A 62 -4.96 8.59 6.94
N CYS A 63 -4.55 8.15 5.75
CA CYS A 63 -4.38 9.02 4.60
C CYS A 63 -5.68 9.07 3.80
N TYR A 64 -6.11 10.28 3.46
CA TYR A 64 -7.27 10.52 2.63
C TYR A 64 -6.84 11.17 1.33
N CYS A 65 -6.99 10.42 0.24
CA CYS A 65 -6.69 10.90 -1.10
C CYS A 65 -7.92 11.61 -1.66
N PHE A 66 -7.77 12.89 -2.04
CA PHE A 66 -8.80 13.67 -2.71
C PHE A 66 -8.34 14.03 -4.11
N GLY A 67 -9.14 13.68 -5.13
CA GLY A 67 -8.63 13.54 -6.49
C GLY A 67 -7.73 12.31 -6.60
N GLY A 68 -7.66 11.69 -7.77
CA GLY A 68 -6.86 10.46 -7.91
C GLY A 68 -7.63 9.14 -7.95
N GLY A 69 -8.94 9.14 -7.65
CA GLY A 69 -9.77 7.93 -7.64
C GLY A 69 -11.19 8.24 -8.10
N ALA A 70 -11.65 7.50 -9.11
CA ALA A 70 -12.73 7.79 -10.08
C ALA A 70 -12.41 8.84 -11.16
N SER A 71 -11.58 9.85 -10.86
CA SER A 71 -11.22 10.92 -11.83
C SER A 71 -9.76 10.94 -12.29
N ALA A 72 -8.82 10.30 -11.56
CA ALA A 72 -7.54 9.95 -12.15
C ALA A 72 -7.63 8.50 -12.61
N ALA A 73 -7.58 8.31 -13.93
CA ALA A 73 -7.51 6.98 -14.49
C ALA A 73 -6.23 6.28 -14.01
N SER A 74 -6.30 4.95 -13.82
CA SER A 74 -5.12 4.10 -13.73
C SER A 74 -4.18 4.47 -14.88
N SER A 75 -2.88 4.68 -14.64
CA SER A 75 -1.94 4.82 -15.76
C SER A 75 -1.87 3.51 -16.56
N GLY A 76 -1.46 3.56 -17.83
CA GLY A 76 -1.25 2.34 -18.63
C GLY A 76 -0.33 1.33 -17.93
N GLY A 77 0.70 1.83 -17.23
CA GLY A 77 1.56 1.02 -16.36
C GLY A 77 0.81 0.41 -15.18
N THR A 78 -0.01 1.18 -14.46
CA THR A 78 -0.85 0.68 -13.36
C THR A 78 -1.81 -0.43 -13.80
N LEU A 79 -2.39 -0.33 -14.99
CA LEU A 79 -3.24 -1.38 -15.55
C LEU A 79 -2.46 -2.63 -15.94
N ALA A 80 -1.32 -2.48 -16.61
CA ALA A 80 -0.45 -3.60 -16.96
C ALA A 80 0.01 -4.36 -15.70
N THR A 81 0.38 -3.62 -14.66
CA THR A 81 0.70 -4.16 -13.34
C THR A 81 -0.47 -4.93 -12.72
N ARG A 82 -1.68 -4.34 -12.69
CA ARG A 82 -2.90 -5.02 -12.18
C ARG A 82 -3.21 -6.30 -12.95
N ALA A 83 -3.11 -6.27 -14.28
CA ALA A 83 -3.32 -7.43 -15.13
C ALA A 83 -2.28 -8.52 -14.85
N ALA A 84 -0.98 -8.17 -14.84
CA ALA A 84 0.12 -9.09 -14.54
C ALA A 84 -0.05 -9.75 -13.17
N MET A 85 -0.42 -8.98 -12.14
CA MET A 85 -0.69 -9.50 -10.80
C MET A 85 -1.89 -10.43 -10.75
N SER A 86 -2.98 -10.13 -11.47
CA SER A 86 -4.16 -11.01 -11.52
C SER A 86 -3.87 -12.35 -12.19
N SER A 87 -2.95 -12.37 -13.16
CA SER A 87 -2.49 -13.57 -13.88
C SER A 87 -1.31 -14.31 -13.22
N SER A 88 -0.85 -13.84 -12.06
CA SER A 88 0.36 -14.35 -11.40
C SER A 88 0.13 -15.66 -10.62
N SER A 89 1.24 -16.30 -10.24
CA SER A 89 1.23 -17.57 -9.50
C SER A 89 0.60 -17.44 -8.11
N ASP A 90 0.27 -18.59 -7.51
CA ASP A 90 -0.31 -18.65 -6.16
C ASP A 90 0.61 -18.05 -5.10
N GLU A 91 1.92 -18.15 -5.25
CA GLU A 91 2.91 -17.54 -4.37
C GLU A 91 2.84 -16.02 -4.41
N VAL A 92 2.74 -15.43 -5.61
CA VAL A 92 2.61 -13.99 -5.78
C VAL A 92 1.29 -13.51 -5.16
N ARG A 93 0.20 -14.25 -5.36
CA ARG A 93 -1.09 -13.92 -4.77
C ARG A 93 -1.08 -13.97 -3.24
N LYS A 94 -0.39 -14.95 -2.65
CA LYS A 94 -0.20 -15.05 -1.20
C LYS A 94 0.61 -13.88 -0.65
N ALA A 95 1.73 -13.54 -1.29
CA ALA A 95 2.53 -12.38 -0.90
C ALA A 95 1.73 -11.08 -1.00
N MET A 96 0.94 -10.94 -2.06
CA MET A 96 0.04 -9.80 -2.25
C MET A 96 -1.08 -9.75 -1.20
N ALA A 97 -1.60 -10.87 -0.73
CA ALA A 97 -2.65 -10.92 0.29
C ALA A 97 -2.12 -10.72 1.72
N ASP A 98 -0.79 -10.81 1.92
CA ASP A 98 -0.16 -10.61 3.22
C ASP A 98 0.17 -9.12 3.45
N PRO A 99 -0.49 -8.44 4.40
CA PRO A 99 -0.23 -7.05 4.74
C PRO A 99 1.15 -6.82 5.37
N PHE A 100 1.85 -7.89 5.77
CA PHE A 100 3.20 -7.87 6.35
C PHE A 100 4.27 -8.46 5.43
N SER A 101 3.95 -8.65 4.14
CA SER A 101 4.88 -9.23 3.15
C SER A 101 6.22 -8.49 3.04
N LEU A 102 6.24 -7.17 3.27
CA LEU A 102 7.46 -6.35 3.28
C LEU A 102 8.05 -6.10 4.68
N GLY A 103 7.50 -6.75 5.71
CA GLY A 103 7.82 -6.50 7.12
C GLY A 103 6.84 -5.53 7.80
N GLY A 104 7.18 -5.09 9.01
CA GLY A 104 6.34 -4.25 9.85
C GLY A 104 6.24 -4.77 11.29
N PHE A 105 5.74 -3.91 12.20
CA PHE A 105 5.35 -4.36 13.54
C PHE A 105 4.10 -5.22 13.45
N ILE A 106 4.24 -6.51 13.77
CA ILE A 106 3.09 -7.40 13.91
C ILE A 106 2.59 -7.24 15.35
N PRO A 107 1.31 -6.94 15.59
CA PRO A 107 0.77 -6.71 16.94
C PRO A 107 1.11 -7.79 17.97
N ASP A 108 1.24 -9.04 17.52
CA ASP A 108 1.59 -10.20 18.36
C ASP A 108 3.08 -10.59 18.33
N ILE A 109 3.92 -9.89 17.56
CA ILE A 109 5.38 -10.02 17.61
C ILE A 109 5.92 -8.66 18.02
N ASP A 110 6.31 -8.50 19.28
CA ASP A 110 7.17 -7.37 19.60
C ASP A 110 8.63 -7.71 19.25
N ARG A 111 9.50 -6.70 19.34
CA ARG A 111 10.96 -6.83 19.18
C ARG A 111 11.62 -7.81 20.17
N HIS A 112 10.87 -8.39 21.10
CA HIS A 112 11.28 -9.36 22.12
C HIS A 112 10.65 -10.75 21.93
N GLY A 113 9.80 -10.97 20.91
CA GLY A 113 9.27 -12.28 20.53
C GLY A 113 7.74 -12.34 20.38
N PHE A 114 7.22 -13.57 20.28
CA PHE A 114 5.79 -13.87 20.13
C PHE A 114 5.02 -13.61 21.44
N LYS A 115 3.96 -12.79 21.40
CA LYS A 115 3.05 -12.50 22.51
C LYS A 115 1.85 -13.45 22.57
N GLU A 116 1.26 -13.81 21.42
CA GLU A 116 0.24 -14.86 21.31
C GLU A 116 0.36 -15.58 19.96
N ALA A 117 0.77 -16.85 19.97
CA ALA A 117 0.76 -17.72 18.79
C ALA A 117 -0.42 -18.69 18.90
N LYS A 118 -1.35 -18.66 17.94
CA LYS A 118 -2.36 -19.73 17.83
C LYS A 118 -1.76 -20.87 17.01
N ILE A 119 -1.34 -21.94 17.68
CA ILE A 119 -0.88 -23.16 17.00
C ILE A 119 -2.14 -23.90 16.52
N THR A 120 -2.37 -23.88 15.21
CA THR A 120 -3.48 -24.63 14.61
C THR A 120 -2.98 -26.01 14.20
N GLN A 121 -3.47 -27.05 14.87
CA GLN A 121 -3.44 -28.45 14.42
C GLN A 121 -2.05 -29.09 14.19
N GLY A 122 -1.08 -28.91 15.10
CA GLY A 122 0.10 -29.80 15.17
C GLY A 122 1.02 -29.82 13.94
N THR A 123 0.86 -28.90 12.98
CA THR A 123 1.66 -28.80 11.75
C THR A 123 2.93 -27.95 11.92
N GLY A 124 3.13 -27.34 13.09
CA GLY A 124 4.22 -26.38 13.33
C GLY A 124 3.99 -25.00 12.69
N HIS A 125 2.83 -24.78 12.06
CA HIS A 125 2.50 -23.49 11.45
C HIS A 125 1.93 -22.52 12.51
N VAL A 126 2.64 -21.41 12.73
CA VAL A 126 2.22 -20.34 13.64
C VAL A 126 1.50 -19.26 12.83
N THR A 127 0.18 -19.11 13.05
CA THR A 127 -0.55 -17.96 12.51
C THR A 127 -0.57 -16.85 13.55
N LEU A 128 0.00 -15.70 13.19
CA LEU A 128 -0.03 -14.49 14.00
C LEU A 128 -1.42 -13.87 13.93
N LYS A 129 -1.96 -13.42 15.06
CA LYS A 129 -3.25 -12.72 15.09
C LYS A 129 -2.95 -11.30 14.58
N THR A 130 -3.21 -11.11 13.30
CA THR A 130 -3.15 -9.77 12.69
C THR A 130 -4.32 -8.94 13.22
N ARG A 131 -4.08 -7.67 13.51
CA ARG A 131 -5.13 -6.67 13.71
C ARG A 131 -6.08 -6.67 12.53
N LYS A 132 -7.39 -6.68 12.77
CA LYS A 132 -8.40 -6.75 11.67
C LYS A 132 -8.32 -5.50 10.79
N GLU A 133 -8.00 -4.37 11.40
CA GLU A 133 -7.80 -3.06 10.79
C GLU A 133 -6.63 -3.00 9.80
N ASP A 134 -5.70 -3.96 9.86
CA ASP A 134 -4.56 -4.10 8.97
C ASP A 134 -4.88 -4.88 7.68
N GLY A 135 -6.03 -5.56 7.64
CA GLY A 135 -6.39 -6.41 6.52
C GLY A 135 -6.93 -5.64 5.32
N ASP A 136 -6.62 -6.12 4.12
CA ASP A 136 -7.11 -5.56 2.85
C ASP A 136 -8.66 -5.48 2.78
N ALA A 137 -9.35 -6.36 3.51
CA ALA A 137 -10.82 -6.35 3.63
C ALA A 137 -11.39 -5.09 4.30
N VAL A 138 -10.57 -4.32 5.02
CA VAL A 138 -10.95 -3.01 5.58
C VAL A 138 -10.78 -1.92 4.52
N LEU A 139 -9.68 -1.97 3.77
CA LEU A 139 -9.37 -1.01 2.69
C LEU A 139 -10.30 -1.17 1.47
N SER A 140 -10.90 -2.35 1.30
CA SER A 140 -11.79 -2.67 0.17
C SER A 140 -13.24 -2.22 0.33
N LYS A 141 -13.61 -1.55 1.42
CA LYS A 141 -15.01 -1.21 1.74
C LYS A 141 -15.30 0.27 1.58
N VAL A 142 -16.44 0.58 0.96
CA VAL A 142 -17.04 1.91 1.06
C VAL A 142 -17.67 2.06 2.45
N THR A 143 -17.21 3.05 3.21
CA THR A 143 -17.70 3.33 4.57
C THR A 143 -17.80 4.83 4.79
N GLN A 144 -18.61 5.26 5.75
CA GLN A 144 -18.55 6.64 6.25
C GLN A 144 -17.42 6.75 7.27
N ASP A 145 -16.61 7.80 7.19
CA ASP A 145 -15.60 8.06 8.21
C ASP A 145 -16.28 8.50 9.52
N PRO A 146 -16.01 7.84 10.66
CA PRO A 146 -16.68 8.15 11.92
C PRO A 146 -16.31 9.50 12.52
N THR A 147 -15.18 10.10 12.11
CA THR A 147 -14.70 11.37 12.68
C THR A 147 -15.19 12.55 11.87
N TYR A 148 -15.13 12.46 10.55
CA TYR A 148 -15.41 13.59 9.65
C TYR A 148 -16.72 13.45 8.87
N GLY A 149 -17.37 12.28 8.89
CA GLY A 149 -18.68 12.06 8.31
C GLY A 149 -18.73 11.98 6.77
N PHE A 150 -17.60 12.12 6.06
CA PHE A 150 -17.56 11.90 4.61
C PHE A 150 -17.51 10.41 4.26
N PHE A 151 -17.93 10.06 3.04
CA PHE A 151 -17.77 8.71 2.52
C PHE A 151 -16.35 8.51 2.00
N ARG A 152 -15.80 7.34 2.29
CA ARG A 152 -14.48 6.90 1.85
C ARG A 152 -14.56 5.51 1.25
N GLY A 153 -13.65 5.19 0.34
CA GLY A 153 -13.60 3.88 -0.29
C GLY A 153 -12.20 3.48 -0.73
N PRO A 154 -12.09 2.37 -1.47
CA PRO A 154 -10.82 1.81 -1.89
C PRO A 154 -10.02 2.81 -2.73
N HIS A 155 -8.77 3.05 -2.33
CA HIS A 155 -7.79 3.73 -3.17
C HIS A 155 -6.95 2.69 -3.91
N VAL A 156 -6.59 2.97 -5.17
CA VAL A 156 -5.88 2.02 -6.04
C VAL A 156 -4.54 1.58 -5.47
N TYR A 157 -3.88 2.45 -4.69
CA TYR A 157 -2.58 2.17 -4.09
C TYR A 157 -2.64 1.72 -2.62
N ALA A 158 -3.81 1.75 -1.98
CA ALA A 158 -3.94 1.49 -0.54
C ALA A 158 -3.32 0.17 -0.09
N TYR A 159 -3.46 -0.89 -0.89
CA TYR A 159 -2.89 -2.19 -0.58
C TYR A 159 -1.36 -2.18 -0.62
N PHE A 160 -0.78 -1.47 -1.57
CA PHE A 160 0.67 -1.38 -1.70
C PHE A 160 1.27 -0.49 -0.61
N ASP A 161 0.66 0.68 -0.43
CA ASP A 161 1.16 1.73 0.45
C ASP A 161 1.14 1.27 1.90
N ASN A 162 0.14 0.47 2.27
CA ASN A 162 0.08 -0.18 3.57
C ASN A 162 1.35 -0.96 3.91
N ARG A 163 1.84 -1.77 2.98
CA ARG A 163 3.01 -2.64 3.17
C ARG A 163 4.31 -1.81 3.16
N ILE A 164 4.38 -0.78 2.33
CA ILE A 164 5.54 0.12 2.21
C ILE A 164 5.72 0.95 3.48
N VAL A 165 4.66 1.61 3.97
CA VAL A 165 4.69 2.42 5.19
C VAL A 165 5.10 1.58 6.41
N ARG A 166 4.59 0.35 6.51
CA ARG A 166 4.98 -0.59 7.58
C ARG A 166 6.46 -0.94 7.54
N ARG A 167 6.97 -1.26 6.34
CA ARG A 167 8.38 -1.59 6.15
C ARG A 167 9.26 -0.42 6.59
N SER A 168 8.96 0.80 6.18
CA SER A 168 9.72 1.98 6.57
C SER A 168 9.68 2.23 8.07
N ASN A 169 8.51 2.09 8.70
CA ASN A 169 8.36 2.18 10.15
C ASN A 169 9.22 1.15 10.91
N MET A 170 9.24 -0.11 10.46
CA MET A 170 10.09 -1.16 11.02
C MET A 170 11.58 -0.84 10.83
N LEU A 171 12.00 -0.45 9.62
CA LEU A 171 13.40 -0.15 9.33
C LEU A 171 13.94 1.01 10.16
N LEU A 172 13.14 2.05 10.40
CA LEU A 172 13.54 3.14 11.29
C LEU A 172 13.61 2.69 12.75
N ALA A 173 12.77 1.75 13.17
CA ALA A 173 12.94 1.12 14.47
C ALA A 173 14.29 0.40 14.57
N ASP A 174 14.66 -0.37 13.56
CA ASP A 174 15.87 -1.20 13.57
C ASP A 174 17.16 -0.37 13.45
N ILE A 175 17.13 0.68 12.60
CA ILE A 175 18.33 1.46 12.26
C ILE A 175 18.56 2.61 13.24
N SER A 176 17.50 3.25 13.73
CA SER A 176 17.62 4.44 14.58
C SER A 176 16.86 4.36 15.90
N ASN A 177 16.12 3.28 16.17
CA ASN A 177 15.21 3.16 17.32
C ASN A 177 14.21 4.34 17.40
N GLN A 178 13.85 4.90 16.24
CA GLN A 178 12.87 5.98 16.09
C GLN A 178 11.79 5.60 15.07
N PRO A 179 10.95 4.59 15.38
CA PRO A 179 9.80 4.28 14.53
C PRO A 179 8.82 5.46 14.47
N TYR A 180 7.94 5.46 13.47
CA TYR A 180 6.75 6.31 13.44
C TYR A 180 5.86 6.03 14.67
N GLY A 181 5.75 4.74 15.01
CA GLY A 181 5.13 4.25 16.23
C GLY A 181 5.09 2.73 16.27
N ARG A 182 5.25 2.15 17.47
CA ARG A 182 5.32 0.69 17.64
C ARG A 182 3.99 -0.01 17.39
N GLU A 183 2.90 0.72 17.54
CA GLU A 183 1.54 0.22 17.28
C GLU A 183 0.93 0.85 16.03
N LEU A 184 1.75 1.38 15.10
CA LEU A 184 1.22 2.06 13.91
C LEU A 184 0.27 1.16 13.11
N CYS A 185 -0.98 1.60 12.98
CA CYS A 185 -1.93 1.14 11.98
C CYS A 185 -2.04 2.21 10.89
N PHE A 186 -1.50 1.93 9.70
CA PHE A 186 -1.67 2.79 8.53
C PHE A 186 -2.88 2.33 7.71
N GLN A 187 -3.68 3.29 7.25
CA GLN A 187 -4.80 3.06 6.35
C GLN A 187 -4.83 4.17 5.30
N GLU A 188 -5.18 3.84 4.07
CA GLU A 188 -5.35 4.81 2.99
C GLU A 188 -6.70 4.60 2.32
N PHE A 189 -7.40 5.70 2.07
CA PHE A 189 -8.70 5.69 1.41
C PHE A 189 -8.83 6.83 0.42
N ALA A 190 -9.61 6.62 -0.64
CA ALA A 190 -10.10 7.71 -1.48
C ALA A 190 -11.31 8.35 -0.81
N ILE A 191 -11.35 9.68 -0.75
CA ILE A 191 -12.57 10.41 -0.40
C ILE A 191 -13.54 10.25 -1.58
N ILE A 192 -14.79 9.88 -1.27
CA ILE A 192 -15.85 9.74 -2.26
C ILE A 192 -16.73 11.00 -2.20
N PRO A 193 -16.71 11.86 -3.23
CA PRO A 193 -17.65 12.97 -3.34
C PRO A 193 -19.10 12.48 -3.38
N PRO A 194 -20.07 13.24 -2.83
CA PRO A 194 -21.49 12.83 -2.80
C PRO A 194 -22.09 12.49 -4.17
N ASP A 195 -21.68 13.20 -5.22
CA ASP A 195 -22.08 12.97 -6.61
C ASP A 195 -21.54 11.66 -7.18
N VAL A 196 -20.32 11.28 -6.80
CA VAL A 196 -19.70 9.99 -7.17
C VAL A 196 -20.34 8.83 -6.40
N LEU A 197 -20.73 9.04 -5.14
CA LEU A 197 -21.38 8.02 -4.32
C LEU A 197 -22.69 7.50 -4.94
N MET A 198 -23.49 8.41 -5.54
CA MET A 198 -24.71 8.05 -6.26
C MET A 198 -24.41 7.14 -7.47
N ASN A 199 -23.32 7.43 -8.19
CA ASN A 199 -22.88 6.63 -9.33
C ASN A 199 -22.31 5.26 -8.93
N ILE A 200 -21.57 5.18 -7.82
CA ILE A 200 -21.06 3.90 -7.28
C ILE A 200 -22.22 2.98 -6.91
N ASN A 201 -23.26 3.50 -6.25
CA ASN A 201 -24.44 2.69 -5.93
C ASN A 201 -25.18 2.22 -7.19
N ALA A 202 -25.22 3.04 -8.25
CA ALA A 202 -25.80 2.67 -9.54
C ALA A 202 -24.93 1.67 -10.34
N GLN A 203 -23.60 1.73 -10.22
CA GLN A 203 -22.64 0.82 -10.88
C GLN A 203 -22.49 -0.51 -10.14
N ALA A 204 -22.58 -0.53 -8.80
CA ALA A 204 -22.61 -1.76 -8.02
C ALA A 204 -23.80 -2.67 -8.43
N ALA A 205 -24.90 -2.06 -8.93
CA ALA A 205 -26.02 -2.77 -9.53
C ALA A 205 -25.75 -3.31 -10.96
N LYS A 206 -24.68 -2.86 -11.63
CA LYS A 206 -24.30 -3.22 -13.00
C LYS A 206 -23.04 -4.10 -13.11
N GLY A 207 -22.32 -4.34 -12.02
CA GLY A 207 -21.09 -5.17 -11.99
C GLY A 207 -19.79 -4.36 -12.19
N SER A 208 -18.65 -4.90 -11.72
CA SER A 208 -17.35 -4.23 -11.75
C SER A 208 -16.72 -4.22 -13.16
N SER A 209 -16.15 -3.08 -13.57
CA SER A 209 -15.35 -2.98 -14.80
C SER A 209 -14.01 -3.73 -14.68
N SER A 210 -13.62 -4.44 -15.73
CA SER A 210 -12.35 -5.16 -15.81
C SER A 210 -11.18 -4.23 -16.17
N ALA A 211 -9.93 -4.68 -15.94
CA ALA A 211 -8.75 -3.96 -16.41
C ALA A 211 -8.72 -3.76 -17.93
N ALA A 212 -9.37 -4.67 -18.68
CA ALA A 212 -9.52 -4.54 -20.13
C ALA A 212 -10.48 -3.41 -20.52
N ASP A 213 -11.55 -3.21 -19.74
CA ASP A 213 -12.50 -2.12 -19.96
C ASP A 213 -11.85 -0.75 -19.67
N GLU A 214 -11.06 -0.66 -18.60
CA GLU A 214 -10.28 0.54 -18.27
C GLU A 214 -9.21 0.84 -19.34
N GLN A 215 -8.54 -0.19 -19.88
CA GLN A 215 -7.55 -0.03 -20.96
C GLN A 215 -8.21 0.46 -22.25
N ALA A 216 -9.35 -0.09 -22.63
CA ALA A 216 -10.10 0.35 -23.80
C ALA A 216 -10.53 1.82 -23.69
N ALA A 217 -10.95 2.26 -22.49
CA ALA A 217 -11.27 3.65 -22.22
C ALA A 217 -10.04 4.57 -22.37
N LEU A 218 -8.88 4.18 -21.83
CA LEU A 218 -7.64 4.94 -21.98
C LEU A 218 -7.16 5.05 -23.43
N MET A 219 -7.32 3.98 -24.21
CA MET A 219 -7.01 3.98 -25.65
C MET A 219 -7.95 4.92 -26.41
N ALA A 220 -9.26 4.88 -26.11
CA ALA A 220 -10.24 5.78 -26.71
C ALA A 220 -9.95 7.25 -26.37
N ASP A 221 -9.46 7.52 -25.16
CA ASP A 221 -9.07 8.85 -24.68
C ASP A 221 -7.70 9.32 -25.19
N GLY A 222 -6.94 8.48 -25.91
CA GLY A 222 -5.57 8.79 -26.35
C GLY A 222 -4.56 8.96 -25.21
N LYS A 223 -4.86 8.40 -24.03
CA LYS A 223 -4.03 8.51 -22.80
C LYS A 223 -3.32 7.21 -22.44
N TYR A 224 -3.45 6.18 -23.27
CA TYR A 224 -2.74 4.92 -23.10
C TYR A 224 -1.34 5.01 -23.70
N TYR A 225 -0.33 4.65 -22.92
CA TYR A 225 1.08 4.57 -23.34
C TYR A 225 1.58 3.15 -23.08
N ALA A 226 2.12 2.50 -24.11
CA ALA A 226 2.70 1.17 -24.02
C ALA A 226 4.16 1.24 -23.50
N PRO A 227 4.73 0.11 -23.02
CA PRO A 227 6.15 0.04 -22.68
C PRO A 227 7.02 0.46 -23.87
N GLY A 228 7.83 1.51 -23.69
CA GLY A 228 8.68 2.07 -24.75
C GLY A 228 8.16 3.36 -25.38
N ASP A 229 6.91 3.75 -25.11
CA ASP A 229 6.29 4.99 -25.62
C ASP A 229 6.69 6.25 -24.83
N GLY A 230 7.71 6.14 -23.96
CA GLY A 230 8.24 7.28 -23.23
C GLY A 230 8.91 8.29 -24.16
N PRO A 231 9.00 9.58 -23.77
CA PRO A 231 9.78 10.54 -24.53
C PRO A 231 11.22 10.03 -24.71
N PRO A 232 11.84 10.28 -25.88
CA PRO A 232 13.21 9.84 -26.13
C PRO A 232 14.13 10.37 -25.03
N LEU A 233 14.97 9.49 -24.50
CA LEU A 233 16.03 9.85 -23.56
C LEU A 233 17.10 10.60 -24.37
N GLU A 234 17.11 11.93 -24.29
CA GLU A 234 18.22 12.77 -24.77
C GLU A 234 19.49 12.58 -23.92
#